data_AF-A0A7S4DHI9-F1
#
_entry.id   AF-A0A7S4DHI9-F1
#
_cell.length_a   1.000
_cell.length_b   1.000
_cell.length_c   1.000
_cell.angle_alpha   90.00
_cell.angle_beta   90.00
_cell.angle_gamma   90.00
#
_symmetry.space_group_name_H-M   'P 1'
#
loop_
_entity.id
_entity.type
_entity.pdbx_description
1 polymer ?
#
loop_
_entity_poly.entity_id
_entity_poly.type
_entity_poly.pdbx_seq_one_letter_code
_entity_poly.pdbx_strand_id
1 'polypeptide(L)'
;RRAREALVARQPLRLAPLCRKVVRALKAQKHWSHCSWFTDPVKVEELPGYAAAVARPICLSAVSEGLDQGAYPDYGSYFADLRLIFDNAIAYNGPRAAADPNNRVALASARHMAAVLERQLADATVELSERTGRDQVANWLALEQGATWRQDVIVGDRVATK
;
A
#
# COMPACT_ATOMS: atom_id res chain seq x y z
N ARG A 1 1.81 -15.92 -6.10
CA ARG A 1 1.08 -14.74 -5.56
C ARG A 1 1.51 -14.44 -4.11
N ARG A 2 1.20 -15.30 -3.13
CA ARG A 2 1.55 -15.09 -1.71
C ARG A 2 3.03 -14.75 -1.44
N ALA A 3 3.97 -15.43 -2.10
CA ALA A 3 5.39 -15.12 -1.95
C ALA A 3 5.77 -13.70 -2.40
N ARG A 4 5.15 -13.20 -3.49
CA ARG A 4 5.36 -11.83 -3.97
C ARG A 4 4.75 -10.81 -3.03
N GLU A 5 3.55 -11.08 -2.52
CA GLU A 5 2.89 -10.22 -1.52
C GLU A 5 3.74 -10.13 -0.24
N ALA A 6 4.27 -11.25 0.25
CA ALA A 6 5.15 -11.27 1.42
C ALA A 6 6.49 -10.54 1.20
N LEU A 7 7.07 -10.65 0.00
CA LEU A 7 8.26 -9.91 -0.40
C LEU A 7 7.99 -8.40 -0.37
N VAL A 8 6.92 -7.97 -1.04
CA VAL A 8 6.53 -6.56 -1.20
C VAL A 8 6.14 -5.93 0.14
N ALA A 9 5.40 -6.65 0.97
CA ALA A 9 4.91 -6.13 2.25
C ALA A 9 6.03 -5.63 3.17
N ARG A 10 7.22 -6.23 3.10
CA ARG A 10 8.39 -5.86 3.91
C ARG A 10 9.28 -4.81 3.25
N GLN A 11 9.00 -4.41 2.01
CA GLN A 11 9.80 -3.39 1.33
C GLN A 11 9.46 -2.00 1.88
N PRO A 12 10.47 -1.15 2.11
CA PRO A 12 10.23 0.25 2.47
C PRO A 12 9.37 0.95 1.42
N LEU A 13 8.43 1.79 1.87
CA LEU A 13 7.54 2.52 0.98
C LEU A 13 8.30 3.68 0.31
N ARG A 14 8.97 3.39 -0.81
CA ARG A 14 9.73 4.39 -1.58
C ARG A 14 8.95 4.98 -2.76
N LEU A 15 7.86 4.35 -3.18
CA LEU A 15 7.11 4.72 -4.38
C LEU A 15 5.72 5.27 -4.02
N ALA A 16 5.71 6.40 -3.32
CA ALA A 16 4.47 7.15 -3.05
C ALA A 16 3.60 7.39 -4.31
N PRO A 17 4.14 7.65 -5.52
CA PRO A 17 3.31 7.76 -6.72
C PRO A 17 2.47 6.52 -7.05
N LEU A 18 3.01 5.31 -6.79
CA LEU A 18 2.27 4.06 -6.99
C LEU A 18 1.15 3.91 -5.96
N CYS A 19 1.43 4.22 -4.69
CA CYS A 19 0.43 4.23 -3.63
C CYS A 19 -0.73 5.20 -3.97
N ARG A 20 -0.40 6.43 -4.41
CA ARG A 20 -1.41 7.41 -4.85
C ARG A 20 -2.21 6.91 -6.07
N LYS A 21 -1.60 6.15 -6.99
CA LYS A 21 -2.31 5.53 -8.12
C LYS A 21 -3.40 4.57 -7.64
N VAL A 22 -3.14 3.76 -6.61
CA VAL A 22 -4.13 2.86 -5.99
C VAL A 22 -5.33 3.66 -5.47
N VAL A 23 -5.10 4.71 -4.67
CA VAL A 23 -6.21 5.53 -4.13
C VAL A 23 -6.99 6.22 -5.26
N ARG A 24 -6.31 6.76 -6.27
CA ARG A 24 -6.98 7.36 -7.44
C ARG A 24 -7.87 6.37 -8.18
N ALA A 25 -7.44 5.10 -8.31
CA ALA A 25 -8.24 4.07 -8.94
C ALA A 25 -9.51 3.73 -8.12
N LEU A 26 -9.41 3.73 -6.78
CA LEU A 26 -10.58 3.57 -5.91
C LEU A 26 -11.56 4.74 -6.04
N LYS A 27 -11.06 5.97 -6.14
CA LYS A 27 -11.86 7.20 -6.29
C LYS A 27 -12.29 7.48 -7.74
N ALA A 28 -12.05 6.56 -8.68
CA ALA A 28 -12.43 6.74 -10.07
C ALA A 28 -13.96 6.88 -10.22
N GLN A 29 -14.41 7.69 -11.18
CA GLN A 29 -15.83 8.01 -11.39
C GLN A 29 -16.74 6.77 -11.46
N LYS A 30 -16.30 5.72 -12.15
CA LYS A 30 -17.02 4.43 -12.27
C LYS A 30 -17.25 3.69 -10.94
N HIS A 31 -16.56 4.10 -9.87
CA HIS A 31 -16.66 3.52 -8.54
C HIS A 31 -17.18 4.52 -7.50
N TRP A 32 -17.43 5.77 -7.90
CA TRP A 32 -17.73 6.86 -6.98
C TRP A 32 -18.98 6.58 -6.10
N SER A 33 -20.04 6.01 -6.68
CA SER A 33 -21.27 5.65 -5.97
C SER A 33 -21.05 4.67 -4.80
N HIS A 34 -20.01 3.83 -4.88
CA HIS A 34 -19.61 2.92 -3.81
C HIS A 34 -18.52 3.52 -2.93
N CYS A 35 -17.60 4.29 -3.52
CA CYS A 35 -16.42 4.83 -2.85
C CYS A 35 -16.75 6.00 -1.90
N SER A 36 -17.76 6.80 -2.20
CA SER A 36 -18.12 8.01 -1.44
C SER A 36 -18.40 7.75 0.04
N TRP A 37 -18.83 6.54 0.42
CA TRP A 37 -19.04 6.14 1.81
C TRP A 37 -17.77 6.08 2.66
N PHE A 38 -16.60 6.04 2.02
CA PHE A 38 -15.32 5.71 2.65
C PHE A 38 -14.28 6.83 2.48
N THR A 39 -14.68 7.99 1.93
CA THR A 39 -13.77 9.09 1.63
C THR A 39 -13.32 9.82 2.88
N ASP A 40 -14.26 10.11 3.77
CA ASP A 40 -14.08 10.99 4.92
C ASP A 40 -14.25 10.23 6.23
N PRO A 41 -13.75 10.78 7.35
CA PRO A 41 -13.86 10.13 8.65
C PRO A 41 -15.31 9.84 9.02
N VAL A 42 -15.54 8.62 9.52
CA VAL A 42 -16.83 8.24 10.08
C VAL A 42 -17.08 9.03 11.36
N LYS A 43 -18.25 9.66 11.46
CA LYS A 43 -18.72 10.30 12.69
C LYS A 43 -19.24 9.24 13.66
N VAL A 44 -18.33 8.72 14.49
CA VAL A 44 -18.58 7.56 15.36
C VAL A 44 -19.73 7.82 16.33
N GLU A 45 -19.88 9.06 16.77
CA GLU A 45 -20.90 9.52 17.73
C GLU A 45 -22.32 9.43 17.17
N GLU A 46 -22.46 9.49 15.84
CA GLU A 46 -23.74 9.39 15.13
C GLU A 46 -24.12 7.92 14.84
N LEU A 47 -23.24 6.95 15.15
CA LEU A 47 -23.42 5.54 14.80
C LEU A 47 -23.51 4.61 16.03
N PRO A 48 -24.73 4.17 16.41
CA PRO A 48 -24.93 3.33 17.58
C PRO A 48 -24.12 2.02 17.56
N GLY A 49 -23.28 1.86 18.58
CA GLY A 49 -22.44 0.66 18.76
C GLY A 49 -21.26 0.56 17.79
N TYR A 50 -20.92 1.62 17.04
CA TYR A 50 -19.78 1.61 16.13
C TYR A 50 -18.46 1.37 16.87
N ALA A 51 -18.21 2.09 17.96
CA ALA A 51 -17.00 1.93 18.79
C ALA A 51 -16.85 0.53 19.41
N ALA A 52 -17.95 -0.21 19.58
CA ALA A 52 -17.90 -1.60 20.04
C ALA A 52 -17.58 -2.59 18.91
N ALA A 53 -17.95 -2.27 17.67
CA ALA A 53 -17.74 -3.12 16.50
C ALA A 53 -16.41 -2.84 15.78
N VAL A 54 -15.91 -1.60 15.84
CA VAL A 54 -14.75 -1.12 15.08
C VAL A 54 -13.73 -0.51 16.05
N ALA A 55 -12.58 -1.17 16.19
CA ALA A 55 -11.52 -0.74 17.11
C ALA A 55 -10.72 0.48 16.61
N ARG A 56 -10.47 0.57 15.30
CA ARG A 56 -9.71 1.67 14.68
C ARG A 56 -10.46 2.21 13.47
N PRO A 57 -11.26 3.28 13.63
CA PRO A 57 -11.89 3.98 12.51
C PRO A 57 -10.83 4.53 11.55
N ILE A 58 -11.07 4.43 10.24
CA ILE A 58 -10.17 4.93 9.20
C ILE A 58 -10.95 5.22 7.91
N CYS A 59 -10.44 6.10 7.07
CA CYS A 59 -11.01 6.49 5.78
C CYS A 59 -9.92 6.79 4.74
N LEU A 60 -10.30 6.98 3.48
CA LEU A 60 -9.34 7.20 2.39
C LEU A 60 -8.59 8.53 2.51
N SER A 61 -9.22 9.59 3.06
CA SER A 61 -8.53 10.87 3.29
C SER A 61 -7.43 10.72 4.33
N ALA A 62 -7.71 10.03 5.45
CA ALA A 62 -6.70 9.73 6.48
C ALA A 62 -5.54 8.88 5.93
N VAL A 63 -5.82 7.87 5.10
CA VAL A 63 -4.74 7.08 4.46
C VAL A 63 -3.90 7.92 3.50
N SER A 64 -4.53 8.82 2.75
CA SER A 64 -3.81 9.71 1.83
C SER A 64 -2.93 10.70 2.59
N GLU A 65 -3.45 11.29 3.67
CA GLU A 65 -2.70 12.18 4.55
C GLU A 65 -1.53 11.46 5.23
N GLY A 66 -1.77 10.26 5.77
CA GLY A 66 -0.72 9.44 6.38
C GLY A 66 0.39 9.07 5.39
N LEU A 67 0.03 8.81 4.12
CA LEU A 67 1.02 8.58 3.06
C LEU A 67 1.89 9.83 2.81
N ASP A 68 1.27 11.00 2.74
CA ASP A 68 1.97 12.26 2.50
C ASP A 68 2.85 12.69 3.70
N GLN A 69 2.47 12.31 4.92
CA GLN A 69 3.23 12.52 6.15
C GLN A 69 4.31 11.45 6.41
N GLY A 70 4.40 10.42 5.57
CA GLY A 70 5.38 9.34 5.75
C GLY A 70 5.07 8.38 6.91
N ALA A 71 3.79 8.24 7.29
CA ALA A 71 3.35 7.38 8.39
C ALA A 71 3.52 5.88 8.13
N TYR A 72 3.80 5.49 6.88
CA TYR A 72 3.92 4.09 6.47
C TYR A 72 5.39 3.71 6.23
N PRO A 73 6.02 2.93 7.13
CA PRO A 73 7.41 2.51 6.95
C PRO A 73 7.60 1.55 5.77
N ASP A 74 6.55 0.81 5.40
CA ASP A 74 6.58 -0.23 4.38
C ASP A 74 5.25 -0.31 3.61
N TYR A 75 5.24 -1.06 2.49
CA TYR A 75 4.00 -1.25 1.73
C TYR A 75 2.95 -2.09 2.48
N GLY A 76 3.39 -2.96 3.41
CA GLY A 76 2.50 -3.81 4.18
C GLY A 76 1.55 -3.03 5.07
N SER A 77 2.08 -2.09 5.84
CA SER A 77 1.34 -1.17 6.72
C SER A 77 0.36 -0.30 5.92
N TYR A 78 0.79 0.23 4.77
CA TYR A 78 -0.08 0.99 3.87
C TYR A 78 -1.24 0.14 3.30
N PHE A 79 -0.95 -1.10 2.85
CA PHE A 79 -1.98 -2.00 2.34
C PHE A 79 -2.94 -2.48 3.44
N ALA A 80 -2.46 -2.65 4.66
CA ALA A 80 -3.29 -3.02 5.80
C ALA A 80 -4.31 -1.92 6.12
N ASP A 81 -3.90 -0.65 6.10
CA ASP A 81 -4.81 0.48 6.33
C ASP A 81 -5.88 0.61 5.23
N LEU A 82 -5.52 0.41 3.97
CA LEU A 82 -6.49 0.39 2.87
C LEU A 82 -7.54 -0.72 3.04
N ARG A 83 -7.12 -1.92 3.46
CA ARG A 83 -8.04 -3.04 3.71
C ARG A 83 -8.95 -2.76 4.90
N LEU A 84 -8.38 -2.19 5.97
CA LEU A 84 -9.10 -1.91 7.20
C LEU A 84 -10.33 -1.01 6.99
N ILE A 85 -10.26 -0.06 6.05
CA ILE A 85 -11.42 0.78 5.67
C ILE A 85 -12.65 -0.09 5.35
N PHE A 86 -12.47 -1.10 4.50
CA PHE A 86 -13.56 -1.95 4.05
C PHE A 86 -13.90 -3.05 5.06
N ASP A 87 -12.90 -3.57 5.77
CA ASP A 87 -13.11 -4.55 6.83
C ASP A 87 -13.96 -3.97 7.96
N ASN A 88 -13.67 -2.73 8.40
CA ASN A 88 -14.49 -2.01 9.37
C ASN A 88 -15.93 -1.83 8.90
N ALA A 89 -16.11 -1.44 7.63
CA ALA A 89 -17.43 -1.26 7.05
C ALA A 89 -18.19 -2.59 7.00
N ILE A 90 -17.54 -3.70 6.63
CA ILE A 90 -18.17 -5.03 6.61
C ILE A 90 -18.54 -5.47 8.04
N ALA A 91 -17.66 -5.28 9.01
CA ALA A 91 -17.88 -5.67 10.40
C ALA A 91 -19.06 -4.92 11.03
N TYR A 92 -19.13 -3.59 10.84
CA TYR A 92 -20.22 -2.78 11.38
C TYR A 92 -21.55 -3.04 10.69
N ASN A 93 -21.56 -3.01 9.35
CA ASN A 93 -22.79 -3.05 8.55
C ASN A 93 -23.34 -4.47 8.36
N GLY A 94 -22.49 -5.50 8.40
CA GLY A 94 -22.85 -6.91 8.15
C GLY A 94 -24.03 -7.40 8.99
N PRO A 95 -23.94 -7.36 10.33
CA PRO A 95 -25.02 -7.79 11.21
C PRO A 95 -26.31 -6.96 11.10
N ARG A 96 -26.24 -5.75 10.55
CA ARG A 96 -27.35 -4.78 10.48
C ARG A 96 -28.05 -4.76 9.12
N ALA A 97 -27.44 -5.33 8.09
CA ALA A 97 -27.92 -5.26 6.71
C ALA A 97 -29.29 -5.90 6.48
N ALA A 98 -29.72 -6.85 7.33
CA ALA A 98 -31.06 -7.44 7.24
C ALA A 98 -32.15 -6.50 7.77
N ALA A 99 -31.81 -5.63 8.74
CA ALA A 99 -32.75 -4.76 9.42
C ALA A 99 -32.80 -3.34 8.83
N ASP A 100 -31.68 -2.85 8.28
CA ASP A 100 -31.56 -1.48 7.78
C ASP A 100 -31.08 -1.46 6.31
N PRO A 101 -31.87 -0.87 5.38
CA PRO A 101 -31.49 -0.71 3.98
C PRO A 101 -30.19 0.07 3.76
N ASN A 102 -29.88 1.08 4.58
CA ASN A 102 -28.65 1.87 4.47
C ASN A 102 -27.43 1.00 4.81
N ASN A 103 -27.50 0.20 5.88
CA ASN A 103 -26.44 -0.74 6.21
C ASN A 103 -26.25 -1.78 5.10
N ARG A 104 -27.33 -2.24 4.45
CA ARG A 104 -27.25 -3.16 3.30
C ARG A 104 -26.51 -2.55 2.11
N VAL A 105 -26.81 -1.30 1.77
CA VAL A 105 -26.14 -0.58 0.66
C VAL A 105 -24.67 -0.30 1.00
N ALA A 106 -24.37 0.11 2.23
CA ALA A 106 -23.00 0.32 2.70
C ALA A 106 -22.20 -0.99 2.68
N LEU A 107 -22.78 -2.12 3.10
CA LEU A 107 -22.15 -3.44 3.04
C LEU A 107 -21.86 -3.86 1.59
N ALA A 108 -22.82 -3.69 0.68
CA ALA A 108 -22.63 -4.00 -0.73
C ALA A 108 -21.51 -3.15 -1.35
N SER A 109 -21.48 -1.86 -1.01
CA SER A 109 -20.42 -0.93 -1.45
C SER A 109 -19.06 -1.30 -0.88
N ALA A 110 -18.98 -1.68 0.39
CA ALA A 110 -17.72 -2.12 1.02
C ALA A 110 -17.17 -3.38 0.36
N ARG A 111 -18.02 -4.37 0.07
CA ARG A 111 -17.60 -5.60 -0.63
C ARG A 111 -17.13 -5.33 -2.05
N HIS A 112 -17.85 -4.48 -2.78
CA HIS A 112 -17.45 -4.06 -4.12
C HIS A 112 -16.09 -3.36 -4.09
N MET A 113 -15.91 -2.38 -3.20
CA MET A 113 -14.67 -1.62 -3.11
C MET A 113 -13.49 -2.45 -2.58
N ALA A 114 -13.72 -3.43 -1.70
CA ALA A 114 -12.70 -4.39 -1.29
C ALA A 114 -12.21 -5.22 -2.48
N ALA A 115 -13.11 -5.67 -3.36
CA ALA A 115 -12.72 -6.39 -4.57
C ALA A 115 -11.92 -5.50 -5.55
N VAL A 116 -12.32 -4.23 -5.72
CA VAL A 116 -11.55 -3.26 -6.51
C VAL A 116 -10.17 -3.04 -5.90
N LEU A 117 -10.07 -2.87 -4.59
CA LEU A 117 -8.82 -2.70 -3.86
C LEU A 117 -7.89 -3.88 -4.10
N GLU A 118 -8.34 -5.12 -3.87
CA GLU A 118 -7.49 -6.30 -4.03
C GLU A 118 -6.95 -6.45 -5.46
N ARG A 119 -7.72 -6.04 -6.47
CA ARG A 119 -7.22 -5.97 -7.85
C ARG A 119 -6.10 -4.94 -7.99
N GLN A 120 -6.30 -3.72 -7.47
CA GLN A 120 -5.27 -2.67 -7.53
C GLN A 120 -4.01 -3.05 -6.75
N LEU A 121 -4.16 -3.71 -5.59
CA LEU A 121 -3.03 -4.19 -4.81
C LEU A 121 -2.29 -5.33 -5.50
N ALA A 122 -2.99 -6.21 -6.22
CA ALA A 122 -2.35 -7.25 -7.03
C ALA A 122 -1.48 -6.65 -8.14
N ASP A 123 -2.01 -5.67 -8.88
CA ASP A 123 -1.27 -4.97 -9.94
C ASP A 123 -0.05 -4.23 -9.37
N ALA A 124 -0.23 -3.51 -8.26
CA ALA A 124 0.85 -2.81 -7.57
C ALA A 124 1.92 -3.79 -7.04
N THR A 125 1.51 -4.96 -6.52
CA THR A 125 2.44 -5.99 -6.03
C THR A 125 3.31 -6.54 -7.14
N VAL A 126 2.75 -6.75 -8.34
CA VAL A 126 3.54 -7.19 -9.50
C VAL A 126 4.60 -6.14 -9.83
N GLU A 127 4.19 -4.88 -10.01
CA GLU A 127 5.10 -3.78 -10.34
C GLU A 127 6.21 -3.62 -9.27
N LEU A 128 5.84 -3.67 -7.99
CA LEU A 128 6.79 -3.58 -6.89
C LEU A 128 7.78 -4.74 -6.87
N SER A 129 7.29 -5.98 -7.04
CA SER A 129 8.15 -7.16 -7.02
C SER A 129 9.17 -7.16 -8.16
N GLU A 130 8.79 -6.68 -9.35
CA GLU A 130 9.71 -6.55 -10.48
C GLU A 130 10.76 -5.48 -10.22
N ARG A 131 10.37 -4.33 -9.67
CA ARG A 131 11.30 -3.26 -9.31
C ARG A 131 12.29 -3.72 -8.24
N THR A 132 11.81 -4.36 -7.17
CA THR A 132 12.69 -4.92 -6.14
C THR A 132 13.70 -5.90 -6.72
N GLY A 133 13.29 -6.78 -7.64
CA GLY A 133 14.22 -7.68 -8.32
C GLY A 133 15.27 -6.94 -9.15
N ARG A 134 14.87 -5.92 -9.93
CA ARG A 134 15.80 -5.08 -10.71
C ARG A 134 16.79 -4.34 -9.80
N ASP A 135 16.31 -3.76 -8.71
CA ASP A 135 17.15 -3.03 -7.74
C ASP A 135 18.17 -3.96 -7.08
N GLN A 136 17.77 -5.19 -6.73
CA GLN A 136 18.68 -6.20 -6.18
C GLN A 136 19.78 -6.59 -7.16
N VAL A 137 19.44 -6.82 -8.43
CA VAL A 137 20.41 -7.13 -9.49
C VAL A 137 21.36 -5.94 -9.72
N ALA A 138 20.83 -4.72 -9.81
CA ALA A 138 21.63 -3.52 -9.98
C ALA A 138 22.61 -3.31 -8.82
N ASN A 139 22.15 -3.52 -7.58
CA ASN A 139 22.99 -3.44 -6.40
C ASN A 139 24.11 -4.50 -6.40
N TRP A 140 23.79 -5.74 -6.79
CA TRP A 140 24.79 -6.79 -6.92
C TRP A 140 25.85 -6.46 -7.99
N LEU A 141 25.44 -6.02 -9.18
CA LEU A 141 26.37 -5.59 -10.25
C LEU A 141 27.27 -4.43 -9.80
N ALA A 142 26.73 -3.46 -9.07
CA ALA A 142 27.50 -2.34 -8.54
C ALA A 142 28.56 -2.79 -7.53
N LEU A 143 28.24 -3.80 -6.70
CA LEU A 143 29.21 -4.39 -5.75
C LEU A 143 30.32 -5.15 -6.49
N GLU A 144 29.99 -5.89 -7.56
CA GLU A 144 31.00 -6.60 -8.36
C GLU A 144 31.92 -5.63 -9.12
N GLN A 145 31.36 -4.59 -9.75
CA GLN A 145 32.14 -3.57 -10.46
C GLN A 145 32.96 -2.71 -9.49
N GLY A 146 32.47 -2.43 -8.28
CA GLY A 146 33.22 -1.76 -7.22
C GLY A 146 34.35 -2.63 -6.65
N ALA A 147 34.20 -3.96 -6.68
CA ALA A 147 35.24 -4.91 -6.27
C ALA A 147 36.38 -4.99 -7.30
N THR A 148 36.11 -4.80 -8.59
CA THR A 148 37.12 -4.87 -9.66
C THR A 148 38.12 -3.70 -9.69
N TRP A 149 37.84 -2.55 -9.06
CA TRP A 149 38.77 -1.39 -9.05
C TRP A 149 39.85 -1.43 -7.96
N ARG A 150 39.85 -2.43 -7.05
CA ARG A 150 40.81 -2.51 -5.93
C ARG A 150 42.05 -3.36 -6.20
N GLN A 151 42.27 -3.88 -7.41
CA GLN A 151 43.44 -4.72 -7.71
C GLN A 151 44.49 -4.14 -8.69
N ASP A 152 44.29 -2.97 -9.30
CA ASP A 152 45.23 -2.43 -10.31
C ASP A 152 45.95 -1.13 -9.89
N VAL A 153 46.48 -1.06 -8.66
CA VAL A 153 47.43 0.01 -8.29
C VAL A 153 48.62 -0.55 -7.50
N ILE A 154 49.41 -1.45 -8.10
CA ILE A 154 50.85 -1.58 -7.82
C ILE A 154 51.54 -2.13 -9.08
N VAL A 155 52.05 -1.28 -9.98
CA VAL A 155 53.40 -1.40 -10.58
C VAL A 155 53.72 -0.03 -11.18
N GLY A 156 54.59 0.73 -10.53
CA GLY A 156 54.92 2.06 -11.03
C GLY A 156 56.13 2.73 -10.38
N ASP A 157 57.14 1.98 -9.93
CA ASP A 157 58.41 2.60 -9.55
C ASP A 157 59.42 2.47 -10.69
N ARG A 158 59.56 3.61 -11.39
CA ARG A 158 60.65 3.91 -12.31
C ARG A 158 61.95 3.99 -11.52
N VAL A 159 62.95 3.19 -11.89
CA VAL A 159 64.34 3.51 -11.59
C VAL A 159 64.89 4.34 -12.74
N ALA A 160 65.24 5.59 -12.43
CA ALA A 160 66.21 6.36 -13.20
C ALA A 160 67.03 7.19 -12.22
N THR A 161 68.35 7.00 -12.19
CA THR A 161 69.33 8.05 -12.48
C THR A 161 70.77 7.53 -12.38
N LYS A 162 71.50 7.81 -13.46
CA LYS A 162 72.95 8.06 -13.63
C LYS A 162 73.98 7.09 -13.05
#